data_AF-A0A7S2IQJ5-F1
#
_entry.id   AF-A0A7S2IQJ5-F1
#
_cell.length_a   1.000
_cell.length_b   1.000
_cell.length_c   1.000
_cell.angle_alpha   90.00
_cell.angle_beta   90.00
_cell.angle_gamma   90.00
#
_symmetry.space_group_name_H-M   'P 1'
#
loop_
_entity.id
_entity.type
_entity.pdbx_description
1 polymer ?
#
loop_
_entity_poly.entity_id
_entity_poly.type
_entity_poly.pdbx_seq_one_letter_code
_entity_poly.pdbx_strand_id
1 'polypeptide(L)'
;MSADKPVISTAAFVGVRGIASLQVAVSHYFLYFEHGRNGVMRGIFFGGAEAVMLFFLLSGIVLTLAYGDTLNFVPAKRFWAGRLARAVPMAWLSVLLLLPVGVQRMKVCARPHYRWDLSATEVLTLQTVTQLLFLESWLPLDIDNGMMNQPLWALGTFGIFWLCFPWL
;
A
#
# COMPACT_ATOMS: atom_id res chain seq x y z
N MET A 1 32.10 5.31 -30.37
CA MET A 1 31.04 4.30 -30.62
C MET A 1 30.56 3.82 -29.27
N SER A 2 29.39 4.27 -28.82
CA SER A 2 28.76 3.73 -27.62
C SER A 2 28.26 2.33 -27.97
N ALA A 3 28.76 1.29 -27.30
CA ALA A 3 28.20 -0.05 -27.46
C ALA A 3 26.75 -0.02 -26.95
N ASP A 4 25.79 -0.38 -27.79
CA ASP A 4 24.39 -0.51 -27.37
C ASP A 4 24.31 -1.53 -26.23
N LYS A 5 23.86 -1.08 -25.06
CA LYS A 5 23.64 -1.97 -23.92
C LYS A 5 22.57 -2.99 -24.29
N PRO A 6 22.77 -4.29 -24.01
CA PRO A 6 21.75 -5.30 -24.30
C PRO A 6 20.47 -4.97 -23.52
N VAL A 7 19.36 -4.84 -24.22
CA VAL A 7 18.05 -4.58 -23.62
C VAL A 7 17.57 -5.86 -22.92
N ILE A 8 17.66 -5.88 -21.60
CA ILE A 8 17.15 -7.00 -20.80
C ILE A 8 15.62 -6.91 -20.73
N SER A 9 14.92 -7.95 -21.19
CA SER A 9 13.47 -8.03 -21.05
C SER A 9 13.06 -8.15 -19.59
N THR A 10 12.28 -7.20 -19.09
CA THR A 10 11.73 -7.20 -17.73
C THR A 10 10.32 -7.76 -17.64
N ALA A 11 9.75 -8.25 -18.75
CA ALA A 11 8.35 -8.66 -18.85
C ALA A 11 7.96 -9.74 -17.83
N ALA A 12 8.81 -10.75 -17.64
CA ALA A 12 8.57 -11.82 -16.67
C ALA A 12 8.53 -11.28 -15.23
N PHE A 13 9.49 -10.43 -14.85
CA PHE A 13 9.51 -9.80 -13.53
C PHE A 13 8.30 -8.89 -13.29
N VAL A 14 7.89 -8.13 -14.31
CA VAL A 14 6.69 -7.30 -14.25
C VAL A 14 5.43 -8.15 -14.08
N GLY A 15 5.33 -9.27 -14.80
CA GLY A 15 4.21 -10.21 -14.68
C GLY A 15 4.10 -10.84 -13.30
N VAL A 16 5.21 -11.41 -12.78
CA VAL A 16 5.24 -12.01 -11.43
C VAL A 16 4.97 -10.96 -10.36
N ARG A 17 5.50 -9.74 -10.51
CA ARG A 17 5.18 -8.63 -9.61
C ARG A 17 3.68 -8.30 -9.62
N GLY A 18 3.05 -8.31 -10.78
CA GLY A 18 1.61 -8.14 -10.92
C GLY A 18 0.83 -9.20 -10.16
N ILE A 19 1.19 -10.48 -10.32
CA ILE A 19 0.57 -11.60 -9.60
C ILE A 19 0.75 -11.44 -8.09
N ALA A 20 1.96 -11.12 -7.63
CA ALA A 20 2.24 -10.87 -6.21
C ALA A 20 1.37 -9.74 -5.65
N SER A 21 1.23 -8.62 -6.37
CA SER A 21 0.39 -7.50 -5.94
C SER A 21 -1.11 -7.86 -5.88
N LEU A 22 -1.59 -8.67 -6.83
CA LEU A 22 -2.96 -9.15 -6.84
C LEU A 22 -3.22 -10.07 -5.64
N GLN A 23 -2.30 -10.99 -5.35
CA GLN A 23 -2.37 -11.86 -4.19
C GLN A 23 -2.42 -11.06 -2.88
N VAL A 24 -1.62 -9.99 -2.74
CA VAL A 24 -1.67 -9.08 -1.58
C VAL A 24 -3.04 -8.42 -1.46
N ALA A 25 -3.55 -7.83 -2.55
CA ALA A 25 -4.85 -7.16 -2.55
C ALA A 25 -6.01 -8.10 -2.21
N VAL A 26 -6.03 -9.28 -2.84
CA VAL A 26 -7.01 -10.34 -2.60
C VAL A 26 -6.94 -10.84 -1.16
N SER A 27 -5.72 -11.09 -0.65
CA SER A 27 -5.51 -11.56 0.72
C SER A 27 -6.05 -10.56 1.72
N HIS A 28 -5.74 -9.27 1.58
CA HIS A 28 -6.30 -8.22 2.45
C HIS A 28 -7.82 -8.14 2.34
N TYR A 29 -8.38 -8.15 1.13
CA TYR A 29 -9.83 -8.06 0.95
C TYR A 29 -10.56 -9.20 1.68
N PHE A 30 -10.18 -10.46 1.45
CA PHE A 30 -10.84 -11.62 2.06
C PHE A 30 -10.55 -11.75 3.55
N LEU A 31 -9.33 -11.42 4.00
CA LEU A 31 -8.99 -11.29 5.43
C LEU A 31 -9.99 -10.43 6.20
N TYR A 32 -10.39 -9.33 5.57
CA TYR A 32 -11.20 -8.34 6.22
C TYR A 32 -12.71 -8.62 6.12
N PHE A 33 -13.18 -9.22 5.03
CA PHE A 33 -14.57 -9.64 4.89
C PHE A 33 -14.92 -10.88 5.74
N GLU A 34 -14.00 -11.85 5.90
CA GLU A 34 -14.28 -13.10 6.63
C GLU A 34 -13.87 -13.08 8.10
N HIS A 35 -14.31 -12.09 8.88
CA HIS A 35 -14.19 -12.16 10.34
C HIS A 35 -15.28 -13.03 10.99
N GLY A 36 -15.43 -14.26 10.49
CA GLY A 36 -16.52 -15.14 10.90
C GLY A 36 -16.19 -16.61 10.74
N ARG A 37 -15.39 -17.15 11.66
CA ARG A 37 -15.49 -18.51 12.25
C ARG A 37 -15.46 -19.77 11.34
N ASN A 38 -15.51 -19.64 10.02
CA ASN A 38 -15.52 -20.76 9.08
C ASN A 38 -14.17 -20.80 8.34
N GLY A 39 -13.31 -21.74 8.72
CA GLY A 39 -11.93 -21.87 8.24
C GLY A 39 -11.75 -22.23 6.76
N VAL A 40 -12.75 -21.99 5.90
CA VAL A 40 -12.76 -22.38 4.49
C VAL A 40 -11.81 -21.52 3.65
N MET A 41 -11.65 -20.22 3.96
CA MET A 41 -10.70 -19.35 3.23
C MET A 41 -9.28 -19.32 3.80
N ARG A 42 -8.98 -20.07 4.87
CA ARG A 42 -7.58 -20.27 5.31
C ARG A 42 -6.71 -20.91 4.20
N GLY A 43 -7.32 -21.61 3.25
CA GLY A 43 -6.63 -22.21 2.10
C GLY A 43 -6.26 -21.23 0.97
N ILE A 44 -6.90 -20.06 0.88
CA ILE A 44 -6.55 -19.01 -0.10
C ILE A 44 -5.46 -18.08 0.44
N PHE A 45 -5.11 -18.25 1.71
CA PHE A 45 -4.10 -17.51 2.44
C PHE A 45 -2.68 -17.97 2.07
N PHE A 46 -2.30 -17.72 0.82
CA PHE A 46 -0.91 -17.82 0.42
C PHE A 46 -0.16 -16.64 1.02
N GLY A 47 0.42 -16.81 2.21
CA GLY A 47 1.51 -15.98 2.74
C GLY A 47 1.53 -14.52 2.27
N GLY A 48 0.61 -13.70 2.78
CA GLY A 48 0.50 -12.30 2.35
C GLY A 48 1.79 -11.52 2.57
N ALA A 49 2.53 -11.84 3.64
CA ALA A 49 3.82 -11.23 3.94
C ALA A 49 4.88 -11.58 2.88
N GLU A 50 4.91 -12.84 2.45
CA GLU A 50 5.82 -13.37 1.43
C GLU A 50 5.53 -12.76 0.06
N ALA A 51 4.25 -12.59 -0.28
CA ALA A 51 3.82 -11.91 -1.50
C ALA A 51 4.24 -10.43 -1.52
N VAL A 52 4.12 -9.73 -0.37
CA VAL A 52 4.62 -8.36 -0.22
C VAL A 52 6.14 -8.30 -0.40
N MET A 53 6.90 -9.21 0.23
CA MET A 53 8.36 -9.26 0.06
C MET A 53 8.76 -9.51 -1.40
N LEU A 54 8.11 -10.46 -2.07
CA LEU A 54 8.34 -10.75 -3.49
C LEU A 54 8.03 -9.53 -4.36
N PHE A 55 6.91 -8.85 -4.10
CA PHE A 55 6.54 -7.62 -4.81
C PHE A 55 7.62 -6.53 -4.67
N PHE A 56 8.13 -6.29 -3.46
CA PHE A 56 9.17 -5.28 -3.25
C PHE A 56 10.51 -5.66 -3.87
N LEU A 57 10.93 -6.92 -3.73
CA LEU A 57 12.17 -7.43 -4.33
C LEU A 57 12.15 -7.26 -5.86
N LEU A 58 11.07 -7.69 -6.50
CA LEU A 58 10.90 -7.55 -7.95
C LEU A 58 10.79 -6.09 -8.39
N SER A 59 10.16 -5.23 -7.58
CA SER A 59 10.11 -3.80 -7.85
C SER A 59 11.50 -3.18 -7.85
N GLY A 60 12.36 -3.53 -6.89
CA GLY A 60 13.75 -3.11 -6.85
C GLY A 60 14.53 -3.56 -8.09
N ILE A 61 14.45 -4.85 -8.43
CA ILE A 61 15.13 -5.43 -9.61
C ILE A 61 14.70 -4.69 -10.90
N VAL A 62 13.40 -4.53 -11.12
CA VAL A 62 12.89 -3.86 -12.33
C VAL A 62 13.35 -2.41 -12.40
N LEU A 63 13.33 -1.69 -11.27
CA LEU A 63 13.81 -0.31 -11.22
C LEU A 63 15.31 -0.21 -11.49
N THR A 64 16.13 -1.08 -10.91
CA THR A 64 17.57 -1.11 -11.16
C THR A 64 17.89 -1.44 -12.62
N LEU A 65 17.20 -2.41 -13.21
CA LEU A 65 17.41 -2.76 -14.63
C LEU A 65 16.93 -1.65 -15.58
N ALA A 66 15.87 -0.93 -15.23
CA ALA A 66 15.31 0.13 -16.09
C ALA A 66 16.04 1.47 -15.95
N TYR A 67 16.55 1.78 -14.76
CA TYR A 67 17.05 3.13 -14.42
C TYR A 67 18.43 3.15 -13.77
N GLY A 68 19.11 2.01 -13.61
CA GLY A 68 20.35 1.90 -12.85
C GLY A 68 21.47 2.84 -13.30
N ASP A 69 21.51 3.17 -14.59
CA ASP A 69 22.52 4.07 -15.16
C ASP A 69 22.00 5.50 -15.42
N THR A 70 20.71 5.78 -15.14
CA THR A 70 20.03 7.00 -15.57
C THR A 70 19.44 7.80 -14.41
N LEU A 71 20.09 7.78 -13.25
CA LEU A 71 19.72 8.61 -12.11
C LEU A 71 20.05 10.07 -12.43
N ASN A 72 19.12 10.74 -13.11
CA ASN A 72 19.19 12.15 -13.42
C ASN A 72 18.39 12.96 -12.42
N PHE A 73 18.87 14.16 -12.11
CA PHE A 73 18.12 15.11 -11.31
C PHE A 73 16.81 15.49 -12.04
N VAL A 74 15.68 15.34 -11.35
CA VAL A 74 14.36 15.69 -11.88
C VAL A 74 13.87 16.93 -11.14
N PRO A 75 13.41 17.99 -11.83
CA PRO A 75 12.84 19.15 -11.15
C PRO A 75 11.73 18.74 -10.19
N ALA A 76 11.73 19.31 -8.98
CA ALA A 76 10.80 18.94 -7.90
C ALA A 76 9.32 18.89 -8.35
N LYS A 77 8.89 19.84 -9.18
CA LYS A 77 7.52 19.86 -9.74
C LYS A 77 7.20 18.58 -10.54
N ARG A 78 8.12 18.13 -11.40
CA ARG A 78 7.95 16.93 -12.23
C ARG A 78 8.06 15.65 -11.38
N PHE A 79 8.93 15.67 -10.36
CA PHE A 79 9.05 14.61 -9.37
C PHE A 79 7.72 14.35 -8.65
N TRP A 80 7.07 15.40 -8.14
CA TRP A 80 5.81 15.32 -7.41
C TRP A 80 4.65 14.96 -8.32
N ALA A 81 4.51 15.64 -9.47
CA ALA A 81 3.44 15.37 -10.42
C ALA A 81 3.41 13.90 -10.86
N GLY A 82 4.57 13.32 -11.19
CA GLY A 82 4.65 11.92 -11.63
C GLY A 82 4.37 10.89 -10.53
N ARG A 83 4.56 11.23 -9.25
CA ARG A 83 4.26 10.34 -8.12
C ARG A 83 2.79 10.43 -7.74
N LEU A 84 2.29 11.64 -7.58
CA LEU A 84 0.89 11.88 -7.23
C LEU A 84 -0.05 11.34 -8.32
N ALA A 85 0.26 11.55 -9.60
CA ALA A 85 -0.55 11.03 -10.70
C ALA A 85 -0.64 9.49 -10.73
N ARG A 86 0.32 8.77 -10.14
CA ARG A 86 0.32 7.30 -10.06
C ARG A 86 -0.27 6.78 -8.75
N ALA A 87 0.09 7.41 -7.63
CA ALA A 87 -0.26 6.93 -6.30
C ALA A 87 -1.66 7.36 -5.86
N VAL A 88 -2.05 8.60 -6.13
CA VAL A 88 -3.32 9.18 -5.64
C VAL A 88 -4.54 8.43 -6.19
N PRO A 89 -4.66 8.14 -7.50
CA PRO A 89 -5.85 7.43 -8.00
C PRO A 89 -6.00 6.05 -7.38
N MET A 90 -4.88 5.34 -7.20
CA MET A 90 -4.89 3.99 -6.61
C MET A 90 -5.18 4.04 -5.11
N ALA A 91 -4.66 5.02 -4.38
CA ALA A 91 -4.95 5.21 -2.96
C ALA A 91 -6.43 5.49 -2.74
N TRP A 92 -7.00 6.43 -3.50
CA TRP A 92 -8.41 6.80 -3.38
C TRP A 92 -9.34 5.66 -3.78
N LEU A 93 -9.02 4.93 -4.85
CA LEU A 93 -9.77 3.73 -5.24
C LEU A 93 -9.72 2.67 -4.13
N SER A 94 -8.56 2.45 -3.53
CA SER A 94 -8.40 1.49 -2.44
C SER A 94 -9.20 1.90 -1.20
N VAL A 95 -9.19 3.18 -0.83
CA VAL A 95 -10.04 3.73 0.24
C VAL A 95 -11.50 3.49 -0.06
N LEU A 96 -11.96 3.79 -1.28
CA LEU A 96 -13.35 3.61 -1.68
C LEU A 96 -13.79 2.15 -1.61
N LEU A 97 -12.94 1.22 -2.07
CA LEU A 97 -13.21 -0.22 -2.05
C LEU A 97 -13.25 -0.80 -0.63
N LEU A 98 -12.48 -0.23 0.30
CA LEU A 98 -12.36 -0.71 1.67
C LEU A 98 -13.22 0.06 2.66
N LEU A 99 -13.86 1.16 2.25
CA LEU A 99 -14.76 1.91 3.11
C LEU A 99 -15.90 1.05 3.68
N PRO A 100 -16.58 0.17 2.90
CA PRO A 100 -17.62 -0.71 3.43
C PRO A 100 -17.08 -1.68 4.50
N VAL A 101 -15.85 -2.15 4.32
CA VAL A 101 -15.14 -3.01 5.27
C VAL A 101 -14.87 -2.24 6.57
N GLY A 102 -14.34 -1.02 6.46
CA GLY A 102 -14.13 -0.14 7.62
C GLY A 102 -15.42 0.08 8.42
N VAL A 103 -16.53 0.38 7.74
CA VAL A 103 -17.85 0.57 8.37
C VAL A 103 -18.37 -0.72 9.02
N GLN A 104 -18.22 -1.88 8.37
CA GLN A 104 -18.61 -3.17 8.96
C GLN A 104 -17.81 -3.46 10.23
N ARG A 105 -16.50 -3.20 10.19
CA ARG A 105 -15.59 -3.42 11.31
C ARG A 105 -15.89 -2.52 12.49
N MET A 106 -16.39 -1.30 12.26
CA MET A 106 -16.77 -0.36 13.33
C MET A 106 -17.86 -0.92 14.24
N LYS A 107 -18.75 -1.74 13.69
CA LYS A 107 -19.79 -2.43 14.48
C LYS A 107 -19.22 -3.52 15.40
N VAL A 108 -18.05 -4.06 15.07
CA VAL A 108 -17.38 -5.16 15.81
C VAL A 108 -16.35 -4.61 16.81
N CYS A 109 -15.67 -3.51 16.45
CA CYS A 109 -14.60 -2.89 17.23
C CYS A 109 -15.09 -1.83 18.23
N ALA A 110 -16.40 -1.75 18.53
CA ALA A 110 -16.96 -0.98 19.65
C ALA A 110 -16.58 -1.56 21.04
N ARG A 111 -15.33 -2.04 21.17
CA ARG A 111 -14.72 -2.50 22.42
C ARG A 111 -13.69 -1.45 22.88
N PRO A 112 -13.48 -1.29 24.19
CA PRO A 112 -12.82 -0.12 24.77
C PRO A 112 -11.28 -0.21 24.72
N HIS A 113 -10.72 -0.54 23.54
CA HIS A 113 -9.28 -0.64 23.34
C HIS A 113 -8.65 0.63 22.75
N TYR A 114 -9.43 1.67 22.46
CA TYR A 114 -8.90 2.95 22.01
C TYR A 114 -8.44 3.77 23.21
N ARG A 115 -7.12 3.99 23.32
CA ARG A 115 -6.46 4.83 24.34
C ARG A 115 -6.91 6.31 24.37
N TRP A 116 -7.75 6.74 23.42
CA TRP A 116 -7.97 8.14 23.08
C TRP A 116 -9.42 8.61 23.26
N ASP A 117 -10.31 7.82 23.89
CA ASP A 117 -11.73 8.17 24.13
C ASP A 117 -12.48 8.69 22.88
N LEU A 118 -12.07 8.26 21.69
CA LEU A 118 -12.68 8.65 20.43
C LEU A 118 -13.93 7.83 20.17
N SER A 119 -14.98 8.49 19.69
CA SER A 119 -16.14 7.82 19.12
C SER A 119 -15.73 7.04 17.86
N ALA A 120 -16.51 6.01 17.52
CA ALA A 120 -16.25 5.23 16.33
C ALA A 120 -16.20 6.13 15.07
N THR A 121 -17.13 7.08 14.94
CA THR A 121 -17.16 8.04 13.82
C THR A 121 -15.89 8.87 13.70
N GLU A 122 -15.30 9.31 14.82
CA GLU A 122 -14.03 10.04 14.82
C GLU A 122 -12.88 9.15 14.38
N VAL A 123 -12.85 7.90 14.83
CA VAL A 123 -11.86 6.90 14.40
C VAL A 123 -11.93 6.64 12.90
N LEU A 124 -13.12 6.45 12.34
CA LEU A 124 -13.29 6.23 10.89
C LEU A 124 -12.91 7.48 10.08
N THR A 125 -13.28 8.66 10.57
CA THR A 125 -12.93 9.94 9.93
C THR A 125 -11.42 10.12 9.90
N LEU A 126 -10.76 9.95 11.05
CA LEU A 126 -9.30 10.07 11.16
C LEU A 126 -8.60 9.05 10.26
N GLN A 127 -9.03 7.79 10.25
CA GLN A 127 -8.46 6.79 9.35
C GLN A 127 -8.63 7.18 7.88
N THR A 128 -9.82 7.59 7.46
CA THR A 128 -10.08 7.97 6.07
C THR A 128 -9.22 9.17 5.66
N VAL A 129 -9.16 10.20 6.50
CA VAL A 129 -8.36 11.41 6.22
C VAL A 129 -6.87 11.07 6.14
N THR A 130 -6.36 10.32 7.10
CA THR A 130 -4.92 9.98 7.15
C THR A 130 -4.52 9.08 5.99
N GLN A 131 -5.42 8.18 5.56
CA GLN A 131 -5.24 7.34 4.39
C GLN A 131 -5.25 8.13 3.07
N LEU A 132 -6.09 9.16 2.95
CA LEU A 132 -6.12 10.07 1.80
C LEU A 132 -4.87 10.95 1.72
N LEU A 133 -4.21 11.18 2.86
CA LEU A 133 -3.02 12.01 2.99
C LEU A 133 -1.70 11.21 3.02
N PHE A 134 -1.75 9.88 2.94
CA PHE A 134 -0.56 9.00 3.04
C PHE A 134 0.17 9.10 4.39
N LEU A 135 -0.57 9.32 5.48
CA LEU A 135 -0.02 9.50 6.84
C LEU A 135 -0.36 8.34 7.79
N GLU A 136 -1.03 7.31 7.30
CA GLU A 136 -1.57 6.22 8.10
C GLU A 136 -0.51 5.37 8.83
N SER A 137 0.70 5.26 8.27
CA SER A 137 1.78 4.42 8.84
C SER A 137 2.54 5.07 9.98
N TRP A 138 2.29 6.36 10.22
CA TRP A 138 3.12 7.19 11.08
C TRP A 138 2.36 7.76 12.27
N LEU A 139 1.06 7.49 12.35
CA LEU A 139 0.25 7.91 13.48
C LEU A 139 0.26 6.83 14.56
N PRO A 140 0.63 7.16 15.81
CA PRO A 140 0.61 6.24 16.94
C PRO A 140 -0.82 6.09 17.49
N LEU A 141 -1.80 6.11 16.60
CA LEU A 141 -3.13 5.68 16.93
C LEU A 141 -3.01 4.15 16.88
N ASP A 142 -3.06 3.49 18.06
CA ASP A 142 -3.15 2.03 18.26
C ASP A 142 -4.43 1.44 17.61
N ILE A 143 -4.82 1.93 16.44
CA ILE A 143 -5.85 1.40 15.55
C ILE A 143 -5.34 0.15 14.82
N ASP A 144 -4.34 -0.50 15.39
CA ASP A 144 -3.49 -1.50 14.75
C ASP A 144 -4.23 -2.80 14.38
N ASN A 145 -5.54 -2.87 14.64
CA ASN A 145 -6.34 -4.06 14.39
C ASN A 145 -7.53 -3.81 13.45
N GLY A 146 -7.22 -3.36 12.23
CA GLY A 146 -7.83 -3.99 11.05
C GLY A 146 -9.10 -3.38 10.48
N MET A 147 -9.05 -2.13 10.05
CA MET A 147 -10.21 -1.50 9.41
C MET A 147 -9.88 -0.96 8.01
N MET A 148 -8.83 -0.14 7.85
CA MET A 148 -8.46 0.40 6.52
C MET A 148 -6.95 0.54 6.22
N ASN A 149 -6.07 0.54 7.24
CA ASN A 149 -4.62 0.84 7.09
C ASN A 149 -3.82 -0.21 6.27
N GLN A 150 -4.22 -1.49 6.34
CA GLN A 150 -3.30 -2.57 5.95
C GLN A 150 -2.95 -2.80 4.47
N PRO A 151 -3.75 -2.44 3.47
CA PRO A 151 -3.30 -2.57 2.09
C PRO A 151 -2.49 -1.34 1.62
N LEU A 152 -2.58 -0.22 2.33
CA LEU A 152 -2.01 1.05 1.88
C LEU A 152 -0.80 1.52 2.68
N TRP A 153 -0.50 0.91 3.84
CA TRP A 153 0.64 1.28 4.70
C TRP A 153 1.97 1.47 3.95
N ALA A 154 2.26 0.65 2.94
CA ALA A 154 3.47 0.81 2.14
C ALA A 154 3.51 2.17 1.42
N LEU A 155 2.36 2.65 0.97
CA LEU A 155 2.18 3.92 0.31
C LEU A 155 2.33 5.10 1.27
N GLY A 156 1.79 5.00 2.49
CA GLY A 156 2.06 5.97 3.57
C GLY A 156 3.54 6.05 3.93
N THR A 157 4.22 4.91 3.98
CA THR A 157 5.67 4.83 4.16
C THR A 157 6.43 5.53 3.03
N PHE A 158 6.05 5.28 1.77
CA PHE A 158 6.65 5.96 0.61
C PHE A 158 6.35 7.45 0.58
N GLY A 159 5.16 7.88 1.00
CA GLY A 159 4.75 9.28 1.06
C GLY A 159 5.72 10.13 1.87
N ILE A 160 6.15 9.64 3.03
CA ILE A 160 7.17 10.33 3.84
C ILE A 160 8.53 10.35 3.15
N PHE A 161 8.98 9.23 2.58
CA PHE A 161 10.26 9.20 1.86
C PHE A 161 10.28 10.17 0.67
N TRP A 162 9.14 10.39 0.01
CA TRP A 162 9.04 11.40 -1.06
C TRP A 162 9.31 12.82 -0.58
N LEU A 163 9.20 13.13 0.71
CA LEU A 163 9.58 14.43 1.24
C LEU A 163 11.10 14.63 1.25
N CYS A 164 11.90 13.56 1.27
CA CYS A 164 13.35 13.62 1.28
C CYS A 164 13.96 13.84 -0.12
N PHE A 165 13.33 13.32 -1.17
CA PHE A 165 13.90 13.31 -2.52
C PHE A 165 13.90 14.62 -3.32
N PRO A 166 13.00 15.61 -3.12
CA PRO A 166 13.07 16.90 -3.82
C PRO A 166 14.34 17.68 -3.52
N TRP A 167 15.07 17.25 -2.49
CA TRP A 167 16.27 17.86 -1.94
C TRP A 167 17.54 17.04 -2.19
N LEU A 168 17.43 15.91 -2.91
CA LEU A 168 18.51 15.02 -3.34
C LEU A 168 18.61 15.01 -4.88
#